data_AF-A0A960P2M9-F1
#
_entry.id   AF-A0A960P2M9-F1
#
_cell.length_a   1.000
_cell.length_b   1.000
_cell.length_c   1.000
_cell.angle_alpha   90.00
_cell.angle_beta   90.00
_cell.angle_gamma   90.00
#
_symmetry.space_group_name_H-M   'P 1'
#
loop_
_entity.id
_entity.type
_entity.pdbx_description
1 polymer ?
#
loop_
_entity_poly.entity_id
_entity_poly.type
_entity_poly.pdbx_seq_one_letter_code
_entity_poly.pdbx_strand_id
1 'polypeptide(L)'
;MKFTNAMIGTDPIHWGRLAVVAEEVGFESVAVSDHVFYPSYLESRYPYTPDGVPQFSPDEDWPDVWVAISHMAAVTTRLRFMTNVYVLPLRNPFVVAKAVGTVAYMSGDRVGLGIGAGWMREEFDQLEQPFSRRGKRMDEMIEVLHGLWAGGMVEHHGEFYDFDPLEMRPVPSRKVPVYVGGHSQVAFDRAARNDGWLGMYYTPAELLEHCATLDRIRQEAGTVDDPFEIIASPLQSPS
;
A
#
# COMPACT_ATOMS: atom_id res chain seq x y z
N MET A 1 1.15 18.91 -9.89
CA MET A 1 1.22 18.22 -8.60
C MET A 1 -0.17 17.70 -8.28
N LYS A 2 -0.28 16.44 -7.85
CA LYS A 2 -1.54 15.80 -7.47
C LYS A 2 -1.62 15.78 -5.95
N PHE A 3 -2.82 15.91 -5.38
CA PHE A 3 -3.02 15.89 -3.94
C PHE A 3 -3.81 14.66 -3.51
N THR A 4 -3.36 14.02 -2.44
CA THR A 4 -3.98 12.85 -1.83
C THR A 4 -4.49 13.24 -0.44
N ASN A 5 -5.74 12.92 -0.12
CA ASN A 5 -6.27 13.10 1.23
C ASN A 5 -6.11 11.81 2.05
N ALA A 6 -5.47 11.88 3.22
CA ALA A 6 -5.37 10.74 4.13
C ALA A 6 -6.64 10.64 4.99
N MET A 7 -7.31 9.50 4.96
CA MET A 7 -8.59 9.30 5.68
C MET A 7 -8.41 9.00 7.17
N ILE A 8 -7.23 8.50 7.56
CA ILE A 8 -6.91 8.17 8.95
C ILE A 8 -7.03 9.40 9.86
N GLY A 9 -7.51 9.20 11.09
CA GLY A 9 -7.80 10.27 12.04
C GLY A 9 -9.16 10.94 11.84
N THR A 10 -9.98 10.46 10.91
CA THR A 10 -11.39 10.86 10.75
C THR A 10 -12.32 9.66 10.99
N ASP A 11 -13.52 9.92 11.52
CA ASP A 11 -14.50 8.87 11.80
C ASP A 11 -14.90 8.11 10.51
N PRO A 12 -14.68 6.78 10.44
CA PRO A 12 -14.99 5.96 9.28
C PRO A 12 -16.44 6.04 8.80
N ILE A 13 -17.41 6.34 9.69
CA ILE A 13 -18.81 6.47 9.29
C ILE A 13 -19.04 7.62 8.31
N HIS A 14 -18.11 8.58 8.25
CA HIS A 14 -18.16 9.73 7.36
C HIS A 14 -17.34 9.56 6.07
N TRP A 15 -16.58 8.48 5.92
CA TRP A 15 -15.65 8.32 4.80
C TRP A 15 -16.33 8.34 3.42
N GLY A 16 -17.53 7.78 3.27
CA GLY A 16 -18.30 7.90 2.03
C GLY A 16 -18.61 9.34 1.64
N ARG A 17 -18.99 10.19 2.61
CA ARG A 17 -19.27 11.62 2.37
C ARG A 17 -17.98 12.41 2.14
N LEU A 18 -16.94 12.13 2.92
CA LEU A 18 -15.63 12.77 2.78
C LEU A 18 -15.01 12.47 1.41
N ALA A 19 -15.19 11.25 0.88
CA ALA A 19 -14.75 10.91 -0.47
C ALA A 19 -15.45 11.74 -1.55
N VAL A 20 -16.77 11.94 -1.45
CA VAL A 20 -17.51 12.82 -2.37
C VAL A 20 -16.96 14.24 -2.32
N VAL A 21 -16.76 14.78 -1.11
CA VAL A 21 -16.21 16.14 -0.94
C VAL A 21 -14.78 16.21 -1.50
N ALA A 22 -13.94 15.21 -1.25
CA ALA A 22 -12.58 15.15 -1.78
C ALA A 22 -12.57 15.18 -3.32
N GLU A 23 -13.48 14.45 -3.97
CA GLU A 23 -13.66 14.48 -5.43
C GLU A 23 -14.12 15.86 -5.93
N GLU A 24 -15.08 16.48 -5.24
CA GLU A 24 -15.65 17.78 -5.60
C GLU A 24 -14.62 18.92 -5.51
N VAL A 25 -13.77 18.91 -4.48
CA VAL A 25 -12.74 19.93 -4.26
C VAL A 25 -11.44 19.65 -5.01
N GLY A 26 -11.37 18.54 -5.76
CA GLY A 26 -10.30 18.27 -6.72
C GLY A 26 -9.09 17.51 -6.17
N PHE A 27 -9.23 16.76 -5.07
CA PHE A 27 -8.23 15.75 -4.72
C PHE A 27 -8.15 14.68 -5.83
N GLU A 28 -6.94 14.26 -6.16
CA GLU A 28 -6.72 13.17 -7.11
C GLU A 28 -7.15 11.84 -6.47
N SER A 29 -6.81 11.67 -5.19
CA SER A 29 -7.00 10.41 -4.50
C SER A 29 -7.26 10.57 -3.01
N VAL A 30 -7.76 9.49 -2.40
CA VAL A 30 -7.72 9.28 -0.95
C VAL A 30 -6.83 8.09 -0.60
N ALA A 31 -6.21 8.16 0.56
CA ALA A 31 -5.35 7.12 1.10
C ALA A 31 -5.93 6.53 2.40
N VAL A 32 -5.87 5.20 2.52
CA VAL A 32 -6.31 4.45 3.70
C VAL A 32 -5.13 3.64 4.27
N SER A 33 -4.92 3.70 5.57
CA SER A 33 -3.84 2.97 6.26
C SER A 33 -4.36 1.68 6.89
N ASP A 34 -3.44 0.74 7.17
CA ASP A 34 -3.78 -0.64 7.54
C ASP A 34 -3.18 -1.07 8.87
N HIS A 35 -4.03 -1.53 9.78
CA HIS A 35 -3.74 -2.38 10.93
C HIS A 35 -4.97 -3.26 11.19
N VAL A 36 -4.76 -4.47 11.68
CA VAL A 36 -5.85 -5.43 11.94
C VAL A 36 -6.36 -5.29 13.38
N PHE A 37 -5.48 -5.04 14.33
CA PHE A 37 -5.83 -4.80 15.72
C PHE A 37 -4.72 -4.06 16.47
N TYR A 38 -5.08 -3.48 17.61
CA TYR A 38 -4.12 -2.96 18.58
C TYR A 38 -3.87 -4.01 19.67
N PRO A 39 -2.63 -4.53 19.86
CA PRO A 39 -2.38 -5.55 20.86
C PRO A 39 -2.36 -4.96 22.27
N SER A 40 -2.85 -5.73 23.25
CA SER A 40 -2.77 -5.34 24.68
C SER A 40 -1.33 -5.23 25.21
N TYR A 41 -0.37 -5.80 24.48
CA TYR A 41 1.05 -5.76 24.77
C TYR A 41 1.84 -5.61 23.46
N LEU A 42 2.78 -4.65 23.43
CA LEU A 42 3.53 -4.28 22.23
C LEU A 42 5.04 -4.22 22.55
N GLU A 43 5.81 -5.22 22.12
CA GLU A 43 7.28 -5.23 22.18
C GLU A 43 7.91 -4.63 20.93
N SER A 44 7.25 -4.80 19.78
CA SER A 44 7.73 -4.26 18.51
C SER A 44 7.91 -2.74 18.60
N ARG A 45 9.06 -2.24 18.13
CA ARG A 45 9.33 -0.80 18.06
C ARG A 45 8.81 -0.21 16.76
N TYR A 46 8.00 0.83 16.86
CA TYR A 46 7.52 1.58 15.70
C TYR A 46 8.70 2.27 15.00
N PRO A 47 8.95 2.00 13.71
CA PRO A 47 10.17 2.45 13.04
C PRO A 47 10.15 3.93 12.63
N TYR A 48 9.01 4.63 12.77
CA TYR A 48 8.84 6.01 12.31
C TYR A 48 8.81 7.04 13.45
N THR A 49 9.11 6.62 14.68
CA THR A 49 9.19 7.49 15.86
C THR A 49 10.46 7.22 16.64
N PRO A 50 11.16 8.25 17.16
CA PRO A 50 12.41 8.06 17.91
C PRO A 50 12.29 7.17 19.15
N ASP A 51 11.17 7.26 19.87
CA ASP A 51 10.91 6.47 21.08
C ASP A 51 10.44 5.04 20.78
N GLY A 52 10.03 4.77 19.55
CA GLY A 52 9.53 3.49 19.07
C GLY A 52 8.05 3.25 19.41
N VAL A 53 7.29 4.29 19.76
CA VAL A 53 5.88 4.19 20.13
C VAL A 53 5.01 4.62 18.93
N PRO A 54 4.01 3.81 18.51
CA PRO A 54 3.10 4.21 17.45
C PRO A 54 2.33 5.49 17.81
N GLN A 55 2.08 6.35 16.83
CA GLN A 55 1.35 7.61 17.00
C GLN A 55 -0.18 7.43 17.00
N PHE A 56 -0.66 6.22 17.32
CA PHE A 56 -2.06 5.89 17.40
C PHE A 56 -2.38 5.10 18.67
N SER A 57 -3.63 5.14 19.10
CA SER A 57 -4.13 4.51 20.32
C SER A 57 -5.11 3.35 20.05
N PRO A 58 -5.44 2.53 21.06
CA PRO A 58 -6.47 1.50 20.94
C PRO A 58 -7.89 2.03 20.66
N ASP A 59 -8.13 3.32 20.89
CA ASP A 59 -9.44 3.97 20.71
C ASP A 59 -9.65 4.50 19.28
N GLU A 60 -8.65 4.35 18.40
CA GLU A 60 -8.75 4.72 16.99
C GLU A 60 -9.33 3.59 16.14
N ASP A 61 -10.25 3.94 15.24
CA ASP A 61 -10.87 2.97 14.34
C ASP A 61 -9.98 2.64 13.14
N TRP A 62 -9.73 1.34 12.94
CA TRP A 62 -9.00 0.79 11.79
C TRP A 62 -9.94 -0.08 10.94
N PRO A 63 -10.75 0.52 10.04
CA PRO A 63 -11.63 -0.25 9.17
C PRO A 63 -10.81 -1.06 8.15
N ASP A 64 -11.33 -2.21 7.71
CA ASP A 64 -10.73 -2.96 6.60
C ASP A 64 -10.59 -2.06 5.37
N VAL A 65 -9.38 -1.97 4.84
CA VAL A 65 -9.04 -1.01 3.80
C VAL A 65 -9.81 -1.24 2.50
N TRP A 66 -10.08 -2.49 2.12
CA TRP A 66 -10.74 -2.81 0.85
C TRP A 66 -12.25 -2.64 0.96
N VAL A 67 -12.84 -2.95 2.13
CA VAL A 67 -14.23 -2.62 2.43
C VAL A 67 -14.44 -1.10 2.41
N ALA A 68 -13.56 -0.35 3.07
CA ALA A 68 -13.61 1.11 3.10
C ALA A 68 -13.46 1.73 1.69
N ILE A 69 -12.46 1.28 0.93
CA ILE A 69 -12.25 1.75 -0.45
C ILE A 69 -13.46 1.39 -1.32
N SER A 70 -14.01 0.17 -1.21
CA SER A 70 -15.20 -0.22 -1.98
C SER A 70 -16.40 0.68 -1.67
N HIS A 71 -16.62 0.99 -0.38
CA HIS A 71 -17.69 1.89 0.06
C HIS A 71 -17.55 3.30 -0.56
N MET A 72 -16.35 3.88 -0.51
CA MET A 72 -16.08 5.21 -1.10
C MET A 72 -16.11 5.19 -2.64
N ALA A 73 -15.61 4.13 -3.26
CA ALA A 73 -15.58 3.98 -4.72
C ALA A 73 -17.00 3.90 -5.30
N ALA A 74 -17.94 3.31 -4.58
CA ALA A 74 -19.34 3.18 -4.99
C ALA A 74 -20.09 4.52 -5.07
N VAL A 75 -19.61 5.56 -4.38
CA VAL A 75 -20.24 6.89 -4.32
C VAL A 75 -19.44 7.99 -5.03
N THR A 76 -18.37 7.62 -5.72
CA THR A 76 -17.47 8.54 -6.46
C THR A 76 -17.26 8.05 -7.88
N THR A 77 -16.88 8.94 -8.79
CA THR A 77 -16.80 8.61 -10.23
C THR A 77 -15.41 8.73 -10.83
N ARG A 78 -14.53 9.52 -10.22
CA ARG A 78 -13.20 9.89 -10.73
C ARG A 78 -12.11 9.74 -9.68
N LEU A 79 -12.44 9.92 -8.41
CA LEU A 79 -11.53 9.86 -7.28
C LEU A 79 -10.77 8.54 -7.28
N ARG A 80 -9.45 8.61 -7.14
CA ARG A 80 -8.59 7.42 -7.05
C ARG A 80 -8.43 7.02 -5.59
N PHE A 81 -8.05 5.77 -5.37
CA PHE A 81 -7.86 5.20 -4.04
C PHE A 81 -6.51 4.52 -3.96
N MET A 82 -5.90 4.59 -2.79
CA MET A 82 -4.70 3.83 -2.51
C MET A 82 -4.61 3.44 -1.05
N THR A 83 -3.85 2.40 -0.77
CA THR A 83 -3.43 2.08 0.60
C THR A 83 -2.13 2.81 0.92
N ASN A 84 -1.93 3.26 2.17
CA ASN A 84 -0.73 3.98 2.60
C ASN A 84 -0.38 3.69 4.07
N VAL A 85 0.15 2.52 4.41
CA VAL A 85 0.41 1.34 3.55
C VAL A 85 -0.54 0.20 3.92
N TYR A 86 -0.62 -0.81 3.06
CA TYR A 86 -1.21 -2.13 3.32
C TYR A 86 -0.12 -3.11 3.74
N VAL A 87 -0.29 -3.81 4.87
CA VAL A 87 0.69 -4.79 5.33
C VAL A 87 0.53 -6.08 4.54
N LEU A 88 1.16 -6.13 3.36
CA LEU A 88 0.96 -7.21 2.39
C LEU A 88 1.34 -8.59 2.95
N PRO A 89 2.50 -8.79 3.62
CA PRO A 89 2.92 -10.10 4.09
C PRO A 89 2.13 -10.65 5.28
N LEU A 90 1.16 -9.88 5.78
CA LEU A 90 0.25 -10.27 6.84
C LEU A 90 -0.90 -11.16 6.33
N ARG A 91 -0.99 -11.37 5.02
CA ARG A 91 -2.18 -11.97 4.38
C ARG A 91 -1.81 -13.01 3.33
N ASN A 92 -2.81 -13.83 3.00
CA ASN A 92 -2.73 -14.78 1.90
C ASN A 92 -2.79 -14.05 0.54
N PRO A 93 -1.87 -14.33 -0.42
CA PRO A 93 -1.81 -13.59 -1.68
C PRO A 93 -3.04 -13.78 -2.56
N PHE A 94 -3.71 -14.93 -2.52
CA PHE A 94 -4.94 -15.15 -3.30
C PHE A 94 -6.09 -14.31 -2.79
N VAL A 95 -6.22 -14.16 -1.47
CA VAL A 95 -7.24 -13.31 -0.84
C VAL A 95 -6.97 -11.84 -1.16
N VAL A 96 -5.70 -11.42 -1.08
CA VAL A 96 -5.29 -10.06 -1.48
C VAL A 96 -5.60 -9.82 -2.96
N ALA A 97 -5.15 -10.70 -3.85
CA ALA A 97 -5.41 -10.58 -5.28
C ALA A 97 -6.91 -10.48 -5.58
N LYS A 98 -7.73 -11.31 -4.92
CA LYS A 98 -9.18 -11.29 -5.08
C LYS A 98 -9.78 -9.95 -4.63
N ALA A 99 -9.42 -9.47 -3.44
CA ALA A 99 -9.95 -8.22 -2.89
C ALA A 99 -9.56 -7.01 -3.76
N VAL A 100 -8.25 -6.83 -3.98
CA VAL A 100 -7.71 -5.71 -4.76
C VAL A 100 -8.23 -5.74 -6.20
N GLY A 101 -8.16 -6.91 -6.85
CA GLY A 101 -8.60 -7.07 -8.23
C GLY A 101 -10.10 -6.80 -8.40
N THR A 102 -10.92 -7.22 -7.42
CA THR A 102 -12.37 -6.94 -7.42
C THR A 102 -12.64 -5.45 -7.27
N VAL A 103 -12.00 -4.77 -6.32
CA VAL A 103 -12.20 -3.34 -6.12
C VAL A 103 -11.67 -2.53 -7.30
N ALA A 104 -10.52 -2.91 -7.87
CA ALA A 104 -10.00 -2.31 -9.10
C ALA A 104 -10.99 -2.47 -10.26
N TYR A 105 -11.53 -3.67 -10.49
CA TYR A 105 -12.55 -3.89 -11.52
C TYR A 105 -13.82 -3.06 -11.28
N MET A 106 -14.39 -3.12 -10.07
CA MET A 106 -15.65 -2.45 -9.73
C MET A 106 -15.54 -0.92 -9.73
N SER A 107 -14.35 -0.39 -9.41
CA SER A 107 -14.09 1.05 -9.42
C SER A 107 -13.73 1.60 -10.80
N GLY A 108 -13.50 0.76 -11.81
CA GLY A 108 -13.00 1.20 -13.11
C GLY A 108 -11.50 1.55 -13.09
N ASP A 109 -10.70 0.69 -12.48
CA ASP A 109 -9.23 0.80 -12.32
C ASP A 109 -8.77 2.08 -11.59
N ARG A 110 -9.55 2.50 -10.58
CA ARG A 110 -9.26 3.68 -9.76
C ARG A 110 -8.47 3.34 -8.48
N VAL A 111 -7.86 2.16 -8.39
CA VAL A 111 -7.12 1.72 -7.19
C VAL A 111 -5.64 1.52 -7.48
N GLY A 112 -4.79 1.95 -6.55
CA GLY A 112 -3.39 1.55 -6.45
C GLY A 112 -3.10 0.81 -5.13
N LEU A 113 -2.17 -0.12 -5.16
CA LEU A 113 -1.80 -0.96 -4.03
C LEU A 113 -0.49 -0.44 -3.40
N GLY A 114 -0.62 0.38 -2.37
CA GLY A 114 0.51 0.82 -1.56
C GLY A 114 0.83 -0.15 -0.43
N ILE A 115 2.04 -0.67 -0.37
CA ILE A 115 2.40 -1.81 0.49
C ILE A 115 3.56 -1.53 1.42
N GLY A 116 3.53 -2.18 2.58
CA GLY A 116 4.62 -2.22 3.54
C GLY A 116 4.89 -3.64 4.01
N ALA A 117 6.15 -3.90 4.38
CA ALA A 117 6.56 -5.22 4.86
C ALA A 117 6.05 -5.54 6.28
N GLY A 118 5.56 -4.53 7.01
CA GLY A 118 5.09 -4.66 8.39
C GLY A 118 6.20 -4.60 9.43
N TRP A 119 5.90 -3.98 10.57
CA TRP A 119 6.82 -3.78 11.69
C TRP A 119 6.34 -4.46 12.98
N MET A 120 5.02 -4.57 13.17
CA MET A 120 4.40 -5.11 14.38
C MET A 120 4.35 -6.63 14.33
N ARG A 121 5.30 -7.30 14.99
CA ARG A 121 5.37 -8.77 15.06
C ARG A 121 4.10 -9.40 15.64
N GLU A 122 3.47 -8.73 16.57
CA GLU A 122 2.29 -9.19 17.28
C GLU A 122 1.12 -9.44 16.32
N GLU A 123 0.95 -8.60 15.29
CA GLU A 123 -0.02 -8.85 14.21
C GLU A 123 0.32 -10.11 13.43
N PHE A 124 1.60 -10.31 13.11
CA PHE A 124 2.07 -11.49 12.38
C PHE A 124 1.82 -12.76 13.17
N ASP A 125 2.13 -12.76 14.47
CA ASP A 125 1.98 -13.94 15.31
C ASP A 125 0.49 -14.32 15.48
N GLN A 126 -0.41 -13.35 15.70
CA GLN A 126 -1.85 -13.62 15.83
C GLN A 126 -2.53 -14.01 14.51
N LEU A 127 -2.01 -13.53 13.37
CA LEU A 127 -2.50 -13.90 12.04
C LEU A 127 -1.75 -15.08 11.43
N GLU A 128 -0.94 -15.75 12.25
CA GLU A 128 -0.21 -16.97 11.90
C GLU A 128 0.69 -16.80 10.66
N GLN A 129 1.25 -15.60 10.49
CA GLN A 129 2.18 -15.28 9.40
C GLN A 129 3.62 -15.20 9.90
N PRO A 130 4.60 -15.78 9.18
CA PRO A 130 5.99 -15.67 9.60
C PRO A 130 6.51 -14.23 9.52
N PHE A 131 6.95 -13.67 10.63
CA PHE A 131 7.60 -12.34 10.64
C PHE A 131 9.00 -12.36 10.00
N SER A 132 9.71 -13.48 10.11
CA SER A 132 11.01 -13.65 9.44
C SER A 132 10.81 -13.66 7.93
N ARG A 133 11.78 -13.09 7.20
CA ARG A 133 11.81 -13.04 5.73
C ARG A 133 10.57 -12.40 5.06
N ARG A 134 9.70 -11.73 5.82
CA ARG A 134 8.48 -11.06 5.33
C ARG A 134 8.73 -10.11 4.15
N GLY A 135 9.88 -9.44 4.12
CA GLY A 135 10.28 -8.59 2.98
C GLY A 135 10.48 -9.39 1.69
N LYS A 136 11.19 -10.53 1.74
CA LYS A 136 11.38 -11.41 0.58
C LYS A 136 10.07 -12.09 0.17
N ARG A 137 9.25 -12.49 1.15
CA ARG A 137 7.89 -12.98 0.88
C ARG A 137 7.05 -11.93 0.17
N MET A 138 7.13 -10.67 0.61
CA MET A 138 6.46 -9.55 -0.04
C MET A 138 6.89 -9.38 -1.50
N ASP A 139 8.19 -9.49 -1.78
CA ASP A 139 8.72 -9.42 -3.14
C ASP A 139 8.05 -10.47 -4.04
N GLU A 140 8.00 -11.73 -3.61
CA GLU A 140 7.36 -12.81 -4.36
C GLU A 140 5.82 -12.66 -4.42
N MET A 141 5.18 -12.13 -3.37
CA MET A 141 3.74 -11.84 -3.40
C MET A 141 3.40 -10.87 -4.53
N ILE A 142 4.21 -9.83 -4.79
CA ILE A 142 3.94 -8.87 -5.87
C ILE A 142 3.89 -9.56 -7.23
N GLU A 143 4.80 -10.51 -7.48
CA GLU A 143 4.82 -11.31 -8.70
C GLU A 143 3.55 -12.14 -8.84
N VAL A 144 3.16 -12.85 -7.77
CA VAL A 144 1.91 -13.64 -7.72
C VAL A 144 0.68 -12.76 -7.98
N LEU A 145 0.61 -11.58 -7.35
CA LEU A 145 -0.50 -10.64 -7.52
C LEU A 145 -0.63 -10.19 -8.98
N HIS A 146 0.48 -9.80 -9.62
CA HIS A 146 0.48 -9.41 -11.03
C HIS A 146 0.06 -10.55 -11.96
N GLY A 147 0.52 -11.77 -11.70
CA GLY A 147 0.08 -12.97 -12.44
C GLY A 147 -1.44 -13.17 -12.32
N LEU A 148 -1.97 -13.16 -11.10
CA LEU A 148 -3.40 -13.38 -10.84
C LEU A 148 -4.30 -12.28 -11.44
N TRP A 149 -3.81 -11.05 -11.62
CA TRP A 149 -4.55 -9.97 -12.26
C TRP A 149 -4.41 -9.91 -13.79
N ALA A 150 -3.48 -10.67 -14.39
CA ALA A 150 -3.28 -10.66 -15.84
C ALA A 150 -4.43 -11.33 -16.61
N GLY A 151 -5.19 -12.20 -15.95
CA GLY A 151 -6.26 -13.00 -16.57
C GLY A 151 -5.74 -14.26 -17.26
N GLY A 152 -6.65 -15.23 -17.49
CA GLY A 152 -6.29 -16.55 -17.98
C GLY A 152 -5.74 -17.47 -16.90
N MET A 153 -5.27 -18.66 -17.32
CA MET A 153 -4.64 -19.63 -16.43
C MET A 153 -3.21 -19.21 -16.11
N VAL A 154 -2.89 -19.17 -14.82
CA VAL A 154 -1.56 -18.84 -14.30
C VAL A 154 -1.14 -19.86 -13.25
N GLU A 155 0.15 -20.15 -13.22
CA GLU A 155 0.81 -20.98 -12.21
C GLU A 155 2.01 -20.19 -11.66
N HIS A 156 2.52 -20.58 -10.50
CA HIS A 156 3.72 -19.97 -9.92
C HIS A 156 4.47 -21.01 -9.10
N HIS A 157 5.78 -21.08 -9.27
CA HIS A 157 6.66 -22.01 -8.58
C HIS A 157 7.86 -21.24 -8.02
N GLY A 158 7.68 -20.66 -6.84
CA GLY A 158 8.66 -19.82 -6.16
C GLY A 158 9.11 -20.39 -4.82
N GLU A 159 9.76 -19.55 -4.02
CA GLU A 159 10.27 -19.96 -2.71
C GLU A 159 9.17 -19.96 -1.64
N PHE A 160 8.25 -19.00 -1.71
CA PHE A 160 7.20 -18.82 -0.73
C PHE A 160 5.84 -19.35 -1.19
N TYR A 161 5.60 -19.38 -2.51
CA TYR A 161 4.35 -19.82 -3.10
C TYR A 161 4.62 -20.83 -4.21
N ASP A 162 3.85 -21.90 -4.23
CA ASP A 162 3.92 -22.95 -5.23
C ASP A 162 2.48 -23.43 -5.48
N PHE A 163 1.96 -23.20 -6.68
CA PHE A 163 0.61 -23.61 -7.05
C PHE A 163 0.46 -23.96 -8.53
N ASP A 164 -0.35 -24.98 -8.77
CA ASP A 164 -0.76 -25.46 -10.10
C ASP A 164 -1.61 -24.43 -10.85
N PRO A 165 -1.75 -24.55 -12.19
CA PRO A 165 -2.54 -23.66 -13.01
C PRO A 165 -3.95 -23.37 -12.46
N LEU A 166 -4.25 -22.09 -12.27
CA LEU A 166 -5.56 -21.59 -11.87
C LEU A 166 -5.87 -20.25 -12.52
N GLU A 167 -7.15 -19.87 -12.56
CA GLU A 167 -7.58 -18.58 -13.10
C GLU A 167 -8.37 -17.80 -12.03
N MET A 168 -8.11 -16.49 -11.94
CA MET A 168 -8.83 -15.57 -11.07
C MET A 168 -9.68 -14.60 -11.88
N ARG A 169 -10.96 -14.45 -11.50
CA ARG A 169 -11.89 -13.43 -12.03
C ARG A 169 -12.68 -12.72 -10.91
N PRO A 170 -13.18 -11.48 -11.12
CA PRO A 170 -12.90 -10.60 -12.27
C PRO A 170 -11.44 -10.12 -12.27
N VAL A 171 -10.97 -9.65 -13.42
CA VAL A 171 -9.64 -9.04 -13.55
C VAL A 171 -9.76 -7.56 -13.88
N PRO A 172 -8.91 -6.69 -13.31
CA PRO A 172 -8.81 -5.28 -13.69
C PRO A 172 -8.58 -5.11 -15.19
N SER A 173 -9.05 -4.01 -15.79
CA SER A 173 -8.82 -3.75 -17.22
C SER A 173 -7.46 -3.11 -17.49
N ARG A 174 -6.80 -2.63 -16.43
CA ARG A 174 -5.45 -2.05 -16.42
C ARG A 174 -4.62 -2.65 -15.30
N LYS A 175 -3.29 -2.59 -15.44
CA LYS A 175 -2.37 -2.94 -14.37
C LYS A 175 -2.71 -2.16 -13.10
N VAL A 176 -2.88 -2.85 -11.98
CA VAL A 176 -2.95 -2.22 -10.65
C VAL A 176 -1.55 -1.77 -10.28
N PRO A 177 -1.29 -0.46 -10.09
CA PRO A 177 0.04 0.01 -9.72
C PRO A 177 0.38 -0.41 -8.29
N VAL A 178 1.63 -0.80 -8.07
CA VAL A 178 2.17 -1.19 -6.76
C VAL A 178 3.17 -0.15 -6.29
N TYR A 179 2.88 0.49 -5.16
CA TYR A 179 3.74 1.49 -4.54
C TYR A 179 4.35 0.93 -3.25
N VAL A 180 5.67 1.07 -3.07
CA VAL A 180 6.37 0.41 -1.97
C VAL A 180 6.77 1.44 -0.90
N GLY A 181 6.38 1.19 0.35
CA GLY A 181 6.77 2.01 1.49
C GLY A 181 8.06 1.56 2.17
N GLY A 182 8.67 2.47 2.92
CA GLY A 182 9.89 2.26 3.73
C GLY A 182 11.07 3.13 3.27
N HIS A 183 12.10 3.23 4.11
CA HIS A 183 13.29 4.07 3.86
C HIS A 183 14.63 3.32 3.93
N SER A 184 14.61 2.00 4.07
CA SER A 184 15.85 1.22 3.98
C SER A 184 16.31 1.11 2.52
N GLN A 185 17.59 0.85 2.28
CA GLN A 185 18.11 0.60 0.94
C GLN A 185 17.29 -0.49 0.22
N VAL A 186 16.97 -1.59 0.92
CA VAL A 186 16.14 -2.68 0.38
C VAL A 186 14.72 -2.22 0.02
N ALA A 187 14.15 -1.27 0.75
CA ALA A 187 12.84 -0.69 0.41
C ALA A 187 12.93 0.18 -0.86
N PHE A 188 13.99 0.97 -1.02
CA PHE A 188 14.22 1.75 -2.24
C PHE A 188 14.48 0.86 -3.45
N ASP A 189 15.31 -0.18 -3.31
CA ASP A 189 15.57 -1.15 -4.37
C ASP A 189 14.29 -1.89 -4.79
N ARG A 190 13.37 -2.14 -3.84
CA ARG A 190 12.06 -2.71 -4.14
C ARG A 190 11.16 -1.70 -4.82
N ALA A 191 11.09 -0.46 -4.34
CA ALA A 191 10.30 0.58 -4.96
C ALA A 191 10.71 0.81 -6.42
N ALA A 192 12.00 0.96 -6.70
CA ALA A 192 12.56 1.20 -8.02
C ALA A 192 12.30 0.08 -9.06
N ARG A 193 11.97 -1.14 -8.60
CA ARG A 193 11.55 -2.27 -9.45
C ARG A 193 10.03 -2.34 -9.68
N ASN A 194 9.26 -1.45 -9.05
CA ASN A 194 7.81 -1.39 -9.08
C ASN A 194 7.34 0.00 -9.57
N ASP A 195 6.06 0.32 -9.40
CA ASP A 195 5.43 1.51 -10.00
C ASP A 195 5.67 2.80 -9.19
N GLY A 196 6.26 2.71 -7.99
CA GLY A 196 6.53 3.90 -7.20
C GLY A 196 6.93 3.66 -5.76
N TRP A 197 7.13 4.77 -5.05
CA TRP A 197 7.54 4.80 -3.65
C TRP A 197 6.56 5.60 -2.78
N LEU A 198 6.32 5.10 -1.57
CA LEU A 198 5.53 5.76 -0.53
C LEU A 198 6.43 6.28 0.58
N GLY A 199 6.53 7.60 0.67
CA GLY A 199 7.28 8.31 1.69
C GLY A 199 6.38 8.97 2.74
N MET A 200 6.72 8.83 4.01
CA MET A 200 5.90 9.32 5.13
C MET A 200 6.79 9.96 6.20
N TYR A 201 6.34 11.10 6.71
CA TYR A 201 6.95 11.81 7.85
C TYR A 201 8.40 12.27 7.61
N TYR A 202 8.69 12.83 6.43
CA TYR A 202 10.03 13.38 6.13
C TYR A 202 10.03 14.90 6.10
N THR A 203 11.08 15.52 6.61
CA THR A 203 11.37 16.92 6.28
C THR A 203 11.56 17.08 4.76
N PRO A 204 11.35 18.29 4.21
CA PRO A 204 11.62 18.52 2.79
C PRO A 204 13.05 18.15 2.35
N ALA A 205 14.04 18.30 3.23
CA ALA A 205 15.43 17.93 2.95
C ALA A 205 15.61 16.40 2.82
N GLU A 206 15.11 15.64 3.80
CA GLU A 206 15.15 14.17 3.75
C GLU A 206 14.39 13.62 2.54
N LEU A 207 13.24 14.22 2.20
CA LEU A 207 12.49 13.83 1.03
C LEU A 207 13.31 14.00 -0.27
N LEU A 208 14.03 15.13 -0.42
CA LEU A 208 14.89 15.35 -1.58
C LEU A 208 16.05 14.35 -1.65
N GLU A 209 16.63 13.98 -0.50
CA GLU A 209 17.67 12.94 -0.44
C GLU A 209 17.14 11.56 -0.84
N HIS A 210 15.93 11.20 -0.42
CA HIS A 210 15.27 9.96 -0.82
C HIS A 210 14.93 9.95 -2.32
N CYS A 211 14.44 11.06 -2.87
CA CYS A 211 14.23 11.20 -4.31
C CYS A 211 15.53 10.99 -5.08
N ALA A 212 16.63 11.66 -4.68
CA ALA A 212 17.93 11.49 -5.32
C ALA A 212 18.47 10.05 -5.23
N THR A 213 18.20 9.36 -4.12
CA THR A 213 18.55 7.95 -3.94
C THR A 213 17.80 7.06 -4.91
N LEU A 214 16.49 7.25 -5.05
CA LEU A 214 15.64 6.52 -6.00
C LEU A 214 16.05 6.78 -7.44
N ASP A 215 16.35 8.03 -7.80
CA ASP A 215 16.82 8.40 -9.13
C ASP A 215 18.14 7.69 -9.47
N ARG A 216 19.09 7.63 -8.53
CA ARG A 216 20.35 6.90 -8.71
C ARG A 216 20.11 5.40 -8.94
N ILE A 217 19.27 4.76 -8.13
CA ILE A 217 18.95 3.32 -8.28
C ILE A 217 18.31 3.05 -9.64
N ARG A 218 17.36 3.90 -10.07
CA ARG A 218 16.69 3.76 -11.37
C ARG A 218 17.63 4.05 -12.55
N GLN A 219 18.56 4.99 -12.42
CA GLN A 219 19.60 5.23 -13.41
C GLN A 219 20.52 4.01 -13.58
N GLU A 220 20.99 3.43 -12.46
CA GLU A 220 21.83 2.22 -12.47
C GLU A 220 21.09 1.01 -13.07
N ALA A 221 19.77 0.92 -12.86
CA ALA A 221 18.92 -0.11 -13.43
C ALA A 221 18.48 0.17 -14.89
N GLY A 222 18.71 1.37 -15.42
CA GLY A 222 18.24 1.77 -16.75
C GLY A 222 16.73 1.98 -16.88
N THR A 223 16.01 2.22 -15.77
CA THR A 223 14.54 2.33 -15.70
C THR A 223 14.05 3.76 -15.47
N VAL A 224 14.88 4.78 -15.69
CA VAL A 224 14.53 6.18 -15.38
C VAL A 224 13.38 6.70 -16.24
N ASP A 225 13.23 6.19 -17.46
CA ASP A 225 12.18 6.57 -18.42
C ASP A 225 10.86 5.81 -18.19
N ASP A 226 10.87 4.75 -17.38
CA ASP A 226 9.65 4.03 -17.02
C ASP A 226 8.74 4.90 -16.10
N PRO A 227 7.42 4.73 -16.15
CA PRO A 227 6.51 5.41 -15.22
C PRO A 227 6.86 5.08 -13.77
N PHE A 228 7.02 6.11 -12.94
CA PHE A 228 7.33 5.95 -11.51
C PHE A 228 6.70 7.10 -10.71
N GLU A 229 5.90 6.76 -9.69
CA GLU A 229 5.23 7.74 -8.85
C GLU A 229 5.91 7.85 -7.47
N ILE A 230 6.23 9.07 -7.05
CA ILE A 230 6.63 9.38 -5.68
C ILE A 230 5.43 10.00 -4.97
N ILE A 231 4.94 9.31 -3.95
CA ILE A 231 3.84 9.77 -3.12
C ILE A 231 4.41 10.02 -1.74
N ALA A 232 4.48 11.29 -1.35
CA ALA A 232 5.16 11.71 -0.13
C ALA A 232 4.31 12.63 0.73
N SER A 233 4.41 12.48 2.05
CA SER A 233 3.82 13.39 3.04
C SER A 233 4.92 14.14 3.79
N PRO A 234 5.29 15.36 3.35
CA PRO A 234 6.32 16.15 4.00
C PRO A 234 5.85 16.69 5.36
N LEU A 235 6.71 16.63 6.38
CA LEU A 235 6.56 17.32 7.65
C LEU A 235 6.83 18.81 7.43
N GLN A 236 5.82 19.55 7.00
CA GLN A 236 5.89 21.00 6.90
C GLN A 236 4.72 21.61 7.65
N SER A 237 5.01 22.55 8.56
CA SER A 237 3.96 23.36 9.18
C SER A 237 3.24 24.16 8.09
N PRO A 238 1.91 24.33 8.16
CA PRO A 238 1.18 25.20 7.25
C PRO A 238 1.83 26.60 7.25
N SER A 239 2.09 27.14 6.07
CA SER A 239 2.56 28.52 5.86
C SER A 239 1.44 29.52 6.08
#